data_AF-A0AAG5D101-F1
#
_entry.id   AF-A0AAG5D101-F1
#
_cell.length_a   1.000
_cell.length_b   1.000
_cell.length_c   1.000
_cell.angle_alpha   90.00
_cell.angle_beta   90.00
_cell.angle_gamma   90.00
#
_symmetry.space_group_name_H-M   'P 1'
#
loop_
_entity.id
_entity.type
_entity.pdbx_description
1 polymer ?
#
loop_
_entity_poly.entity_id
_entity_poly.type
_entity_poly.pdbx_seq_one_letter_code
_entity_poly.pdbx_strand_id
1 'polypeptide(L)'
;KKWRIENVCKASILHRLDCDRLAWWLCERQLPSGGLNGRPEKLPDVCYSWWVLASLTIIGRLHWISSERLENFILSCQDSETGGFADRTGNLPDIFHTLFGLGALSLLGDKRLKPVNPTYCMPEYVIKRCNLKPKVMVL
;
A
#
# COMPACT_ATOMS: atom_id res chain seq x y z
N LYS A 1 11.73 -13.93 1.49
CA LYS A 1 10.37 -14.54 1.47
C LYS A 1 9.36 -13.42 1.71
N LYS A 2 8.71 -12.91 0.65
CA LYS A 2 7.78 -11.77 0.67
C LYS A 2 6.36 -12.31 0.88
N TRP A 3 5.72 -12.01 2.01
CA TRP A 3 4.32 -12.37 2.24
C TRP A 3 3.43 -11.58 1.28
N ARG A 4 2.68 -12.25 0.40
CA ARG A 4 1.75 -11.60 -0.54
C ARG A 4 0.31 -11.98 -0.17
N ILE A 5 -0.35 -11.09 0.57
CA ILE A 5 -1.78 -11.20 0.93
C ILE A 5 -2.68 -11.25 -0.33
N GLU A 6 -2.19 -10.77 -1.47
CA GLU A 6 -2.82 -10.90 -2.78
C GLU A 6 -3.19 -12.35 -3.15
N ASN A 7 -2.35 -13.33 -2.81
CA ASN A 7 -2.63 -14.75 -3.09
C ASN A 7 -3.77 -15.29 -2.22
N VAL A 8 -3.88 -14.80 -0.99
CA VAL A 8 -4.94 -15.20 -0.05
C VAL A 8 -6.31 -14.68 -0.51
N CYS A 9 -6.35 -13.46 -1.06
CA CYS A 9 -7.56 -12.87 -1.62
C CYS A 9 -8.08 -13.66 -2.83
N LYS A 10 -7.17 -14.15 -3.69
CA LYS A 10 -7.51 -14.96 -4.86
C LYS A 10 -7.99 -16.35 -4.48
N ALA A 11 -7.42 -16.94 -3.43
CA ALA A 11 -7.72 -18.32 -3.01
C ALA A 11 -8.97 -18.48 -2.12
N SER A 12 -9.74 -17.41 -1.84
CA SER A 12 -10.95 -17.47 -1.00
C SER A 12 -10.77 -17.99 0.43
N ILE A 13 -9.54 -18.10 0.94
CA ILE A 13 -9.23 -18.56 2.31
C ILE A 13 -9.06 -17.41 3.31
N LEU A 14 -9.42 -16.18 2.92
CA LEU A 14 -9.30 -14.97 3.73
C LEU A 14 -9.98 -15.11 5.12
N HIS A 15 -11.08 -15.87 5.19
CA HIS A 15 -11.79 -16.21 6.43
C HIS A 15 -10.98 -17.03 7.45
N ARG A 16 -9.84 -17.60 7.05
CA ARG A 16 -8.95 -18.37 7.95
C ARG A 16 -7.84 -17.50 8.55
N LEU A 17 -7.70 -16.25 8.13
CA LEU A 17 -6.72 -15.34 8.67
C LEU A 17 -7.26 -14.67 9.93
N ASP A 18 -6.46 -14.69 10.99
CA ASP A 18 -6.61 -13.79 12.12
C ASP A 18 -6.24 -12.38 11.64
N CYS A 19 -7.26 -11.63 11.23
CA CYS A 19 -7.10 -10.32 10.61
C CYS A 19 -6.61 -9.27 11.60
N ASP A 20 -7.00 -9.34 12.87
CA ASP A 20 -6.57 -8.37 13.88
C ASP A 20 -5.10 -8.58 14.26
N ARG A 21 -4.66 -9.84 14.41
CA ARG A 21 -3.24 -10.14 14.64
C ARG A 21 -2.37 -9.73 13.44
N LEU A 22 -2.85 -9.95 12.23
CA LEU A 22 -2.15 -9.52 11.03
C LEU A 22 -2.11 -8.00 10.92
N ALA A 23 -3.23 -7.32 11.18
CA ALA A 23 -3.31 -5.87 11.16
C ALA A 23 -2.39 -5.23 12.19
N TRP A 24 -2.30 -5.80 13.40
CA TRP A 24 -1.37 -5.36 14.42
C TRP A 24 0.07 -5.45 13.91
N TRP A 25 0.47 -6.59 13.34
CA TRP A 25 1.81 -6.74 12.78
C TRP A 25 2.10 -5.74 11.64
N LEU A 26 1.09 -5.44 10.82
CA LEU A 26 1.19 -4.51 9.69
C LEU A 26 1.23 -3.04 10.14
N CYS A 27 0.46 -2.62 11.14
CA CYS A 27 0.47 -1.24 11.62
C CYS A 27 1.79 -0.90 12.33
N GLU A 28 2.40 -1.87 13.02
CA GLU A 28 3.75 -1.80 13.60
C GLU A 28 4.87 -1.67 12.55
N ARG A 29 4.53 -1.53 11.26
CA ARG A 29 5.49 -1.16 10.21
C ARG A 29 5.65 0.34 10.06
N GLN A 30 4.75 1.16 10.63
CA GLN A 30 4.85 2.62 10.55
C GLN A 30 5.89 3.16 11.53
N LEU A 31 6.93 3.79 10.98
CA LEU A 31 8.04 4.36 11.73
C LEU A 31 7.78 5.84 12.12
N PRO A 32 8.62 6.44 12.99
CA PRO A 32 8.53 7.87 13.32
C PRO A 32 8.59 8.81 12.11
N SER A 33 9.23 8.42 11.01
CA SER A 33 9.23 9.17 9.75
C SER A 33 7.89 9.19 9.02
N GLY A 34 6.93 8.34 9.42
CA GLY A 34 5.63 8.17 8.75
C GLY A 34 5.60 7.04 7.70
N GLY A 35 6.77 6.67 7.15
CA GLY A 35 6.91 5.58 6.19
C GLY A 35 6.76 4.19 6.79
N LEU A 36 6.40 3.22 5.95
CA LEU A 36 6.25 1.81 6.31
C LEU A 36 7.51 1.01 5.95
N ASN A 37 7.95 0.10 6.83
CA ASN A 37 9.00 -0.88 6.50
C ASN A 37 8.39 -2.25 6.14
N GLY A 38 9.20 -3.12 5.54
CA GLY A 38 8.75 -4.46 5.14
C GLY A 38 8.80 -5.51 6.25
N ARG A 39 9.55 -5.24 7.33
CA ARG A 39 9.79 -6.10 8.48
C ARG A 39 10.47 -5.30 9.61
N PRO A 40 10.46 -5.80 10.86
CA PRO A 40 11.13 -5.15 11.99
C PRO A 40 12.61 -4.87 11.71
N GLU A 41 13.13 -3.82 12.34
CA GLU A 41 14.55 -3.40 12.25
C GLU A 41 15.03 -3.04 10.84
N LYS A 42 14.11 -2.62 9.96
CA LYS A 42 14.44 -2.12 8.61
C LYS A 42 13.93 -0.71 8.38
N LEU A 43 14.63 -0.02 7.49
CA LEU A 43 14.29 1.31 7.03
C LEU A 43 12.95 1.32 6.29
N PRO A 44 12.24 2.46 6.27
CA PRO A 44 11.02 2.61 5.50
C PRO A 44 11.32 2.68 3.99
N ASP A 45 10.32 2.36 3.19
CA ASP A 45 10.42 2.33 1.73
C ASP A 45 9.05 2.64 1.10
N VAL A 46 9.02 3.43 0.02
CA VAL A 46 7.79 3.72 -0.73
C VAL A 46 7.11 2.43 -1.22
N CYS A 47 7.86 1.40 -1.62
CA CYS A 47 7.22 0.16 -2.09
C CYS A 47 6.45 -0.53 -0.95
N TYR A 48 6.97 -0.52 0.28
CA TYR A 48 6.26 -1.07 1.45
C TYR A 48 5.06 -0.22 1.86
N SER A 49 5.07 1.08 1.53
CA SER A 49 3.89 1.93 1.65
C SER A 49 2.72 1.35 0.88
N TRP A 50 2.91 0.88 -0.36
CA TRP A 50 1.88 0.13 -1.08
C TRP A 50 1.55 -1.21 -0.43
N TRP A 51 2.55 -2.09 -0.22
CA TRP A 51 2.31 -3.48 0.19
C TRP A 51 1.56 -3.59 1.51
N VAL A 52 1.93 -2.78 2.50
CA VAL A 52 1.29 -2.78 3.82
C VAL A 52 -0.07 -2.11 3.76
N LEU A 53 -0.19 -0.96 3.08
CA LEU A 53 -1.45 -0.22 2.97
C LEU A 53 -2.53 -1.00 2.22
N ALA A 54 -2.19 -1.61 1.08
CA ALA A 54 -3.09 -2.46 0.31
C ALA A 54 -3.56 -3.65 1.15
N SER A 55 -2.64 -4.26 1.92
CA SER A 55 -2.96 -5.37 2.83
C SER A 55 -3.92 -4.95 3.94
N LEU A 56 -3.67 -3.82 4.60
CA LEU A 56 -4.57 -3.26 5.62
C LEU A 56 -5.94 -2.89 5.04
N THR A 57 -5.98 -2.36 3.80
CA THR A 57 -7.22 -2.05 3.09
C THR A 57 -8.03 -3.31 2.83
N ILE A 58 -7.36 -4.38 2.35
CA ILE A 58 -7.98 -5.68 2.06
C ILE A 58 -8.68 -6.27 3.29
N ILE A 59 -8.07 -6.12 4.47
CA ILE A 59 -8.57 -6.69 5.73
C ILE A 59 -9.41 -5.69 6.55
N GLY A 60 -9.74 -4.52 6.01
CA GLY A 60 -10.60 -3.53 6.67
C GLY A 60 -9.96 -2.87 7.91
N ARG A 61 -8.63 -2.67 7.89
CA ARG A 61 -7.84 -2.13 9.02
C ARG A 61 -6.94 -0.96 8.62
N LEU A 62 -7.25 -0.30 7.51
CA LEU A 62 -6.51 0.89 7.03
C LEU A 62 -6.37 1.98 8.10
N HIS A 63 -7.40 2.18 8.92
CA HIS A 63 -7.45 3.17 9.99
C HIS A 63 -6.45 2.93 11.15
N TRP A 64 -5.73 1.80 11.17
CA TRP A 64 -4.74 1.49 12.22
C TRP A 64 -3.39 2.19 12.01
N ILE A 65 -3.20 2.86 10.89
CA ILE A 65 -2.01 3.68 10.63
C ILE A 65 -2.40 5.14 10.41
N SER A 66 -1.45 6.05 10.61
CA SER A 66 -1.62 7.46 10.27
C SER A 66 -1.48 7.65 8.76
N SER A 67 -2.60 7.92 8.09
CA SER A 67 -2.66 8.20 6.65
C SER A 67 -1.89 9.47 6.28
N GLU A 68 -2.06 10.54 7.05
CA GLU A 68 -1.37 11.82 6.87
C GLU A 68 0.16 11.67 6.93
N ARG A 69 0.68 10.96 7.93
CA ARG A 69 2.13 10.77 8.07
C ARG A 69 2.71 9.91 6.93
N LEU A 70 1.94 8.94 6.45
CA LEU A 70 2.36 8.13 5.32
C LEU A 70 2.36 8.93 4.01
N GLU A 71 1.32 9.75 3.78
CA GLU A 71 1.24 10.65 2.64
C GLU A 71 2.45 11.58 2.58
N ASN A 72 2.77 12.24 3.70
CA ASN A 72 3.93 13.12 3.81
C ASN A 72 5.26 12.39 3.50
N PHE A 73 5.42 11.15 4.01
CA PHE A 73 6.58 10.33 3.67
C PHE A 73 6.68 10.04 2.17
N ILE A 74 5.59 9.60 1.53
CA ILE A 74 5.58 9.27 0.10
C ILE A 74 5.91 10.52 -0.73
N LEU A 75 5.28 11.66 -0.44
CA LEU A 75 5.51 12.92 -1.16
C LEU A 75 6.96 13.41 -0.99
N SER A 76 7.57 13.21 0.18
CA SER A 76 8.99 13.54 0.40
C SER A 76 9.97 12.69 -0.42
N CYS A 77 9.51 11.60 -1.03
CA CYS A 77 10.33 10.73 -1.89
C CYS A 77 10.21 11.08 -3.38
N GLN A 78 9.51 12.17 -3.72
CA GLN A 78 9.45 12.69 -5.08
C GLN A 78 10.74 13.42 -5.45
N ASP A 79 11.18 13.22 -6.69
CA ASP A 79 12.24 14.03 -7.28
C ASP A 79 11.63 15.29 -7.89
N SER A 80 12.06 16.48 -7.47
CA SER A 80 11.47 17.75 -7.90
C SER A 80 11.94 18.20 -9.28
N GLU A 81 13.04 17.65 -9.80
CA GLU A 81 13.63 18.07 -11.08
C GLU A 81 13.20 17.16 -12.23
N THR A 82 13.24 15.86 -12.00
CA THR A 82 12.98 14.81 -13.00
C THR A 82 11.62 14.14 -12.82
N GLY A 83 10.98 14.33 -11.66
CA GLY A 83 9.73 13.67 -11.32
C GLY A 83 9.90 12.21 -10.93
N GLY A 84 8.77 11.54 -10.70
CA GLY A 84 8.77 10.16 -10.19
C GLY A 84 9.04 10.08 -8.69
N PHE A 85 9.06 8.84 -8.17
CA PHE A 85 9.33 8.54 -6.77
C PHE A 85 10.49 7.56 -6.65
N ALA A 86 11.32 7.77 -5.64
CA ALA A 86 12.35 6.84 -5.20
C ALA A 86 11.84 5.97 -4.04
N ASP A 87 12.68 5.04 -3.57
CA ASP A 87 12.40 4.26 -2.37
C ASP A 87 12.42 5.11 -1.09
N ARG A 88 13.30 6.12 -1.03
CA ARG A 88 13.46 7.10 0.06
C ARG A 88 13.89 8.47 -0.48
N THR A 89 13.67 9.53 0.30
CA THR A 89 14.14 10.89 0.00
C THR A 89 15.63 10.93 -0.35
N GLY A 90 15.97 11.62 -1.44
CA GLY A 90 17.35 11.81 -1.90
C GLY A 90 17.92 10.66 -2.72
N ASN A 91 17.19 9.55 -2.87
CA ASN A 91 17.57 8.49 -3.80
C ASN A 91 17.03 8.76 -5.22
N LEU A 92 17.56 8.04 -6.21
CA LEU A 92 17.12 8.16 -7.59
C LEU A 92 15.72 7.56 -7.79
N PRO A 93 14.80 8.26 -8.49
CA PRO A 93 13.47 7.74 -8.77
C PRO A 93 13.51 6.60 -9.80
N ASP A 94 12.52 5.72 -9.72
CA ASP A 94 12.31 4.67 -10.72
C ASP A 94 10.82 4.37 -10.94
N ILE A 95 10.52 3.65 -12.02
CA ILE A 95 9.14 3.34 -12.43
C ILE A 95 8.43 2.46 -11.38
N PHE A 96 9.16 1.62 -10.67
CA PHE A 96 8.60 0.68 -9.70
C PHE A 96 8.13 1.41 -8.43
N HIS A 97 8.96 2.28 -7.86
CA HIS A 97 8.59 3.12 -6.73
C HIS A 97 7.58 4.20 -7.13
N THR A 98 7.66 4.72 -8.36
CA THR A 98 6.64 5.63 -8.91
C THR A 98 5.26 4.98 -8.96
N LEU A 99 5.15 3.74 -9.47
CA LEU A 99 3.88 3.01 -9.48
C LEU A 99 3.32 2.83 -8.07
N PHE A 100 4.14 2.41 -7.11
CA PHE A 100 3.68 2.15 -5.75
C PHE A 100 3.41 3.40 -4.93
N GLY A 101 4.16 4.48 -5.14
CA GLY A 101 3.87 5.79 -4.56
C GLY A 101 2.51 6.29 -5.01
N LEU A 102 2.25 6.32 -6.32
CA LEU A 102 0.95 6.73 -6.87
C LEU A 102 -0.19 5.80 -6.43
N GLY A 103 0.04 4.48 -6.42
CA GLY A 103 -0.94 3.51 -5.93
C GLY A 103 -1.29 3.75 -4.46
N ALA A 104 -0.29 3.98 -3.61
CA ALA A 104 -0.51 4.24 -2.20
C ALA A 104 -1.26 5.57 -1.97
N LEU A 105 -0.87 6.65 -2.66
CA LEU A 105 -1.58 7.94 -2.60
C LEU A 105 -3.04 7.82 -3.06
N SER A 106 -3.31 7.03 -4.09
CA SER A 106 -4.68 6.74 -4.54
C SER A 106 -5.49 6.00 -3.46
N LEU A 107 -4.90 5.00 -2.78
CA LEU A 107 -5.55 4.31 -1.66
C LEU A 107 -5.75 5.20 -0.42
N LEU A 108 -4.89 6.19 -0.20
CA LEU A 108 -5.04 7.20 0.85
C LEU A 108 -6.13 8.24 0.53
N GLY A 109 -6.67 8.24 -0.69
CA GLY A 109 -7.80 9.08 -1.08
C GLY A 109 -7.42 10.36 -1.85
N ASP A 110 -6.22 10.42 -2.45
CA ASP A 110 -5.85 11.54 -3.32
C ASP A 110 -6.81 11.62 -4.52
N LYS A 111 -7.64 12.68 -4.53
CA LYS A 111 -8.70 12.90 -5.52
C LYS A 111 -8.17 13.22 -6.92
N ARG A 112 -6.87 13.54 -7.06
CA ARG A 112 -6.22 13.77 -8.36
C ARG A 112 -5.92 12.46 -9.08
N LEU A 113 -5.88 11.34 -8.34
CA LEU A 113 -5.55 10.02 -8.86
C LEU A 113 -6.82 9.20 -9.08
N LYS A 114 -6.79 8.33 -10.09
CA LYS A 114 -7.87 7.37 -10.30
C LYS A 114 -7.84 6.33 -9.17
N PRO A 115 -9.00 5.87 -8.67
CA PRO A 115 -9.06 4.81 -7.67
C PRO A 115 -8.34 3.54 -8.15
N VAL A 116 -7.49 3.00 -7.29
CA VAL A 116 -6.74 1.76 -7.53
C VAL A 116 -7.30 0.62 -6.69
N ASN A 117 -7.35 -0.56 -7.27
CA ASN A 117 -7.76 -1.76 -6.55
C ASN A 117 -6.60 -2.33 -5.73
N PRO A 118 -6.75 -2.52 -4.41
CA PRO A 118 -5.66 -2.98 -3.54
C PRO A 118 -5.27 -4.45 -3.78
N THR A 119 -6.14 -5.27 -4.38
CA THR A 119 -5.85 -6.69 -4.65
C THR A 119 -5.02 -6.91 -5.91
N TYR A 120 -5.21 -6.04 -6.92
CA TYR A 120 -4.59 -6.20 -8.24
C TYR A 120 -3.57 -5.12 -8.58
N CYS A 121 -3.47 -4.04 -7.80
CA CYS A 121 -2.64 -2.87 -8.14
C CYS A 121 -2.97 -2.30 -9.54
N MET A 122 -4.26 -2.25 -9.87
CA MET A 122 -4.76 -1.79 -11.17
C MET A 122 -5.92 -0.81 -10.96
N PRO A 123 -6.19 0.09 -11.92
CA PRO A 123 -7.32 1.01 -11.81
C PRO A 123 -8.66 0.28 -11.66
N GLU A 124 -9.52 0.77 -10.78
CA GLU A 124 -10.81 0.12 -10.48
C GLU A 124 -11.71 -0.05 -11.70
N TYR A 125 -11.65 0.87 -12.66
CA TYR A 125 -12.43 0.75 -13.89
C TYR A 125 -12.01 -0.47 -14.74
N VAL A 126 -10.75 -0.92 -14.66
CA VAL A 126 -10.27 -2.12 -15.36
C VAL A 126 -10.80 -3.37 -14.66
N ILE A 127 -10.80 -3.39 -13.32
CA ILE A 127 -11.35 -4.49 -12.53
C ILE A 127 -12.83 -4.69 -12.86
N LYS A 128 -13.60 -3.59 -12.92
CA LYS A 128 -15.01 -3.59 -13.33
C LYS A 128 -15.19 -4.07 -14.77
N ARG A 129 -14.40 -3.55 -15.72
CA ARG A 129 -14.45 -3.95 -17.14
C ARG A 129 -14.18 -5.44 -17.33
N CYS A 130 -13.27 -6.01 -16.54
CA CYS A 130 -12.92 -7.43 -16.59
C CYS A 130 -13.84 -8.31 -15.72
N ASN A 131 -14.88 -7.75 -15.09
CA ASN A 131 -15.80 -8.45 -14.19
C ASN A 131 -15.08 -9.25 -13.07
N LEU A 132 -13.98 -8.70 -12.55
CA LEU A 132 -13.23 -9.30 -11.45
C LEU A 132 -13.90 -8.95 -10.12
N LYS A 133 -14.03 -9.94 -9.22
CA LYS A 133 -14.68 -9.80 -7.91
C LYS A 133 -13.71 -10.16 -6.77
N PRO A 134 -12.67 -9.34 -6.51
CA PRO A 134 -11.77 -9.60 -5.39
C PRO A 134 -12.53 -9.55 -4.07
N LYS A 135 -12.25 -10.49 -3.16
CA LYS A 135 -12.79 -10.48 -1.81
C LYS A 135 -12.01 -9.47 -0.97
N VAL A 136 -12.74 -8.53 -0.38
CA VAL A 136 -12.24 -7.55 0.59
C VAL A 136 -13.06 -7.76 1.86
N MET A 137 -12.42 -7.85 3.02
CA MET A 137 -13.09 -7.90 4.33
C MET A 137 -13.38 -6.48 4.79
N VAL A 138 -14.17 -5.75 4.01
CA VAL A 138 -14.76 -4.51 4.50
C VAL A 138 -15.93 -4.93 5.39
N LEU A 139 -15.84 -4.61 6.68
CA LEU A 139 -16.98 -4.62 7.60
C LEU A 139 -17.82 -3.37 7.35
#